data_AF-A0A2V8FJG8-F1
#
_entry.id   AF-A0A2V8FJG8-F1
#
_cell.length_a   1.000
_cell.length_b   1.000
_cell.length_c   1.000
_cell.angle_alpha   90.00
_cell.angle_beta   90.00
_cell.angle_gamma   90.00
#
_symmetry.space_group_name_H-M   'P 1'
#
loop_
_entity.id
_entity.type
_entity.pdbx_description
1 polymer ?
#
loop_
_entity_poly.entity_id
_entity_poly.type
_entity_poly.pdbx_seq_one_letter_code
_entity_poly.pdbx_strand_id
1 'polypeptide(L)'
;DDTDEIPADFIESLLRTCERLGADMVASSVEEAGAGPTPAEYRLMRVVDIFPVGTLLRRSFLEKAGLFDYAFDRGARADADVAMRGYLAGALMVLDPAIRVAHWRAPRGGLRVHGARVITTASSRVRLSHRDVPSATELYLVMRHFTARQLREMKWQRVVGTMTGRGKWGWRLLKVLVSTAYLPNTLWQFRENQRRARQMLSEFPRIPMLIGH
;
A
#
# COMPACT_ATOMS: atom_id res chain seq x y z
N ASP A 1 13.32 9.97 4.40
CA ASP A 1 13.66 8.58 4.06
C ASP A 1 15.15 8.51 3.88
N ASP A 2 15.75 7.36 4.14
CA ASP A 2 17.20 7.14 4.06
C ASP A 2 17.55 6.90 2.57
N THR A 3 17.57 8.01 1.83
CA THR A 3 17.77 8.05 0.38
C THR A 3 19.11 8.69 0.09
N ASP A 4 20.13 7.87 -0.19
CA ASP A 4 21.52 8.33 -0.26
C ASP A 4 21.98 8.80 -1.66
N GLU A 5 21.16 8.56 -2.70
CA GLU A 5 21.51 8.88 -4.10
C GLU A 5 20.35 9.62 -4.80
N ILE A 6 20.13 10.88 -4.40
CA ILE A 6 19.14 11.75 -5.04
C ILE A 6 19.82 12.52 -6.18
N PRO A 7 19.35 12.38 -7.45
CA PRO A 7 19.87 13.18 -8.55
C PRO A 7 19.75 14.68 -8.30
N ALA A 8 20.72 15.47 -8.77
CA ALA A 8 20.74 16.92 -8.53
C ALA A 8 19.50 17.64 -9.10
N ASP A 9 18.95 17.14 -10.21
CA ASP A 9 17.77 17.65 -10.89
C ASP A 9 16.46 16.99 -10.43
N PHE A 10 16.49 16.15 -9.39
CA PHE A 10 15.35 15.34 -8.96
C PHE A 10 14.11 16.18 -8.64
N ILE A 11 14.28 17.20 -7.80
CA ILE A 11 13.18 18.11 -7.41
C ILE A 11 12.72 18.92 -8.62
N GLU A 12 13.65 19.40 -9.44
CA GLU A 12 13.33 20.17 -10.64
C GLU A 12 12.49 19.34 -11.63
N SER A 13 12.85 18.08 -11.84
CA SER A 13 12.11 17.15 -12.69
C SER A 13 10.70 16.90 -12.16
N LEU A 14 10.53 16.72 -10.84
CA LEU A 14 9.21 16.58 -10.21
C LEU A 14 8.34 17.83 -10.43
N LEU A 15 8.92 19.02 -10.23
CA LEU A 15 8.22 20.30 -10.44
C LEU A 15 7.84 20.50 -11.91
N ARG A 16 8.75 20.24 -12.85
CA ARG A 16 8.49 20.33 -14.29
C ARG A 16 7.35 19.41 -14.72
N THR A 17 7.33 18.16 -14.25
CA THR A 17 6.22 17.24 -14.54
C THR A 17 4.92 17.69 -13.87
N CYS A 18 4.99 18.22 -12.65
CA CYS A 18 3.84 18.74 -11.91
C CYS A 18 3.19 19.94 -12.62
N GLU A 19 3.99 20.86 -13.16
CA GLU A 19 3.53 22.01 -13.93
C GLU A 19 3.00 21.59 -15.31
N ARG A 20 3.79 20.80 -16.05
CA ARG A 20 3.45 20.36 -17.42
C ARG A 20 2.12 19.62 -17.48
N LEU A 21 1.81 18.81 -16.46
CA LEU A 21 0.59 17.99 -16.42
C LEU A 21 -0.53 18.62 -15.59
N GLY A 22 -0.26 19.73 -14.89
CA GLY A 22 -1.18 20.25 -13.88
C GLY A 22 -1.50 19.23 -12.80
N ALA A 23 -0.56 18.34 -12.46
CA ALA A 23 -0.77 17.28 -11.49
C ALA A 23 -0.80 17.84 -10.05
N ASP A 24 -1.60 17.24 -9.18
CA ASP A 24 -1.63 17.54 -7.75
C ASP A 24 -0.55 16.76 -6.98
N MET A 25 -0.13 15.62 -7.54
CA MET A 25 0.93 14.77 -7.00
C MET A 25 1.79 14.20 -8.13
N VAL A 26 3.11 14.19 -7.93
CA VAL A 26 4.06 13.51 -8.82
C VAL A 26 4.92 12.56 -8.01
N ALA A 27 4.88 11.28 -8.35
CA ALA A 27 5.68 10.22 -7.77
C ALA A 27 6.86 9.88 -8.69
N SER A 28 8.04 9.69 -8.09
CA SER A 28 9.18 9.08 -8.77
C SER A 28 9.09 7.55 -8.79
N SER A 29 9.78 6.93 -9.74
CA SER A 29 10.08 5.51 -9.66
C SER A 29 11.16 5.24 -8.62
N VAL A 30 11.01 4.16 -7.87
CA VAL A 30 11.95 3.75 -6.84
C VAL A 30 12.75 2.55 -7.31
N GLU A 31 14.07 2.67 -7.32
CA GLU A 31 14.99 1.57 -7.56
C GLU A 31 15.43 1.01 -6.21
N GLU A 32 14.95 -0.18 -5.88
CA GLU A 32 15.37 -0.89 -4.67
C GLU A 32 16.55 -1.81 -4.98
N ALA A 33 17.62 -1.70 -4.20
CA ALA A 33 18.79 -2.58 -4.33
C ALA A 33 18.39 -4.06 -4.15
N GLY A 34 18.72 -4.88 -5.14
CA GLY A 34 18.38 -6.31 -5.17
C GLY A 34 16.95 -6.64 -5.62
N ALA A 35 16.14 -5.64 -5.98
CA ALA A 35 14.91 -5.90 -6.72
C ALA A 35 15.27 -6.36 -8.14
N GLY A 36 14.53 -7.35 -8.65
CA GLY A 36 14.66 -7.80 -10.03
C GLY A 36 14.29 -6.69 -11.03
N PRO A 37 14.40 -6.96 -12.34
CA PRO A 37 14.15 -5.94 -13.36
C PRO A 37 12.75 -5.35 -13.25
N THR A 38 12.65 -4.03 -13.34
CA THR A 38 11.37 -3.30 -13.34
C THR A 38 10.51 -3.78 -14.51
N PRO A 39 9.28 -4.28 -14.25
CA PRO A 39 8.38 -4.74 -15.30
C PRO A 39 8.07 -3.64 -16.33
N ALA A 40 7.78 -4.02 -17.56
CA ALA A 40 7.64 -3.08 -18.68
C ALA A 40 6.53 -2.04 -18.43
N GLU A 41 5.44 -2.45 -17.79
CA GLU A 41 4.30 -1.60 -17.46
C GLU A 41 4.61 -0.52 -16.41
N TYR A 42 5.72 -0.64 -15.67
CA TYR A 42 6.21 0.38 -14.73
C TYR A 42 7.20 1.36 -15.40
N ARG A 43 7.47 1.21 -16.70
CA ARG A 43 8.30 2.12 -17.50
C ARG A 43 7.49 3.19 -18.23
N LEU A 44 6.16 3.16 -18.08
CA LEU A 44 5.25 4.12 -18.68
C LEU A 44 4.70 5.06 -17.59
N MET A 45 4.53 6.32 -17.98
CA MET A 45 3.83 7.29 -17.14
C MET A 45 2.39 6.84 -16.91
N ARG A 46 1.91 6.95 -15.67
CA ARG A 46 0.58 6.45 -15.30
C ARG A 46 0.00 7.23 -14.13
N VAL A 47 -1.33 7.18 -14.03
CA VAL A 47 -2.03 7.60 -12.81
C VAL A 47 -1.75 6.58 -11.72
N VAL A 48 -1.48 7.06 -10.50
CA VAL A 48 -1.18 6.21 -9.35
C VAL A 48 -1.98 6.61 -8.12
N ASP A 49 -2.19 5.63 -7.26
CA ASP A 49 -2.87 5.74 -5.96
C ASP A 49 -1.91 5.41 -4.80
N ILE A 50 -0.60 5.53 -5.04
CA ILE A 50 0.45 5.20 -4.09
C ILE A 50 1.48 6.34 -3.99
N PHE A 51 2.03 6.53 -2.80
CA PHE A 51 3.10 7.48 -2.50
C PHE A 51 4.41 6.71 -2.31
N PRO A 52 5.17 6.44 -3.37
CA PRO A 52 6.53 5.96 -3.20
C PRO A 52 7.41 7.05 -2.58
N VAL A 53 8.60 6.64 -2.17
CA VAL A 53 9.68 7.55 -1.77
C VAL A 53 9.91 8.60 -2.85
N GLY A 54 10.12 9.85 -2.46
CA GLY A 54 10.37 10.94 -3.42
C GLY A 54 9.10 11.45 -4.13
N THR A 55 7.94 11.40 -3.48
CA THR A 55 6.71 11.98 -4.01
C THR A 55 6.58 13.46 -3.68
N LEU A 56 6.31 14.28 -4.70
CA LEU A 56 5.95 15.69 -4.58
C LEU A 56 4.43 15.85 -4.50
N LEU A 57 3.96 16.70 -3.58
CA LEU A 57 2.55 17.05 -3.42
C LEU A 57 2.36 18.56 -3.48
N ARG A 58 1.34 18.99 -4.21
CA ARG A 58 0.85 20.37 -4.07
C ARG A 58 0.21 20.54 -2.70
N ARG A 59 0.40 21.70 -2.07
CA ARG A 59 -0.27 22.03 -0.81
C ARG A 59 -1.80 21.91 -0.93
N SER A 60 -2.35 22.37 -2.06
CA SER A 60 -3.79 22.29 -2.39
C SER A 60 -4.34 20.85 -2.39
N PHE A 61 -3.49 19.85 -2.64
CA PHE A 61 -3.89 18.44 -2.51
C PHE A 61 -4.27 18.12 -1.07
N LEU A 62 -3.41 18.50 -0.10
CA LEU A 62 -3.62 18.24 1.32
C LEU A 62 -4.75 19.09 1.92
N GLU A 63 -5.00 20.28 1.37
CA GLU A 63 -6.14 21.12 1.76
C GLU A 63 -7.48 20.47 1.39
N LYS A 64 -7.53 19.75 0.25
CA LYS A 64 -8.73 19.01 -0.19
C LYS A 64 -8.85 17.64 0.48
N ALA A 65 -7.77 16.87 0.48
CA ALA A 65 -7.78 15.51 1.01
C ALA A 65 -7.81 15.49 2.53
N GLY A 66 -7.15 16.45 3.20
CA GLY A 66 -6.75 16.37 4.60
C GLY A 66 -5.43 15.59 4.78
N LEU A 67 -4.84 15.69 5.96
CA LEU A 67 -3.58 15.00 6.29
C LEU A 67 -3.80 13.49 6.53
N PHE A 68 -2.87 12.81 7.19
CA PHE A 68 -3.01 11.40 7.53
C PHE A 68 -4.08 11.16 8.62
N ASP A 69 -4.85 10.09 8.46
CA ASP A 69 -5.81 9.67 9.47
C ASP A 69 -5.11 8.92 10.60
N TYR A 70 -5.36 9.33 11.84
CA TYR A 70 -4.79 8.67 13.03
C TYR A 70 -5.20 7.19 13.16
N ALA A 71 -6.24 6.76 12.45
CA ALA A 71 -6.62 5.34 12.36
C ALA A 71 -5.47 4.42 11.91
N PHE A 72 -4.50 4.97 11.16
CA PHE A 72 -3.37 4.23 10.62
C PHE A 72 -2.09 4.39 11.42
N ASP A 73 -2.11 5.06 12.59
CA ASP A 73 -0.92 5.15 13.43
C ASP A 73 -0.40 3.75 13.79
N ARG A 74 0.89 3.52 13.53
CA ARG A 74 1.58 2.21 13.62
C ARG A 74 0.99 1.08 12.75
N GLY A 75 -0.03 1.36 11.94
CA GLY A 75 -0.68 0.45 11.02
C GLY A 75 -0.22 0.66 9.57
N ALA A 76 -0.58 -0.27 8.69
CA ALA A 76 -0.29 -0.14 7.26
C ALA A 76 -1.36 0.71 6.56
N ARG A 77 -0.99 1.32 5.41
CA ARG A 77 -1.88 1.98 4.44
C ARG A 77 -2.33 3.41 4.73
N ALA A 78 -1.62 4.13 5.59
CA ALA A 78 -1.84 5.58 5.77
C ALA A 78 -1.79 6.34 4.42
N ASP A 79 -0.77 6.06 3.61
CA ASP A 79 -0.59 6.66 2.28
C ASP A 79 -1.75 6.32 1.34
N ALA A 80 -2.21 5.07 1.35
CA ALA A 80 -3.32 4.65 0.48
C ALA A 80 -4.64 5.35 0.84
N ASP A 81 -4.88 5.64 2.12
CA ASP A 81 -6.06 6.41 2.55
C ASP A 81 -6.02 7.85 2.05
N VAL A 82 -4.87 8.53 2.19
CA VAL A 82 -4.68 9.90 1.69
C VAL A 82 -4.82 9.94 0.16
N ALA A 83 -4.23 8.99 -0.55
CA ALA A 83 -4.35 8.90 -2.02
C ALA A 83 -5.79 8.71 -2.44
N MET A 84 -6.50 7.78 -1.79
CA MET A 84 -7.90 7.50 -2.12
C MET A 84 -8.78 8.74 -1.89
N ARG A 85 -8.57 9.47 -0.78
CA ARG A 85 -9.27 10.74 -0.54
C ARG A 85 -8.95 11.78 -1.60
N GLY A 86 -7.67 11.93 -1.98
CA GLY A 86 -7.26 12.81 -3.06
C GLY A 86 -7.92 12.44 -4.40
N TYR A 87 -7.90 11.17 -4.77
CA TYR A 87 -8.55 10.65 -5.98
C TYR A 87 -10.05 10.95 -6.00
N LEU A 88 -10.75 10.68 -4.89
CA LEU A 88 -12.18 10.97 -4.76
C LEU A 88 -12.49 12.48 -4.78
N ALA A 89 -11.54 13.32 -4.38
CA ALA A 89 -11.61 14.78 -4.50
C ALA A 89 -11.21 15.29 -5.90
N GLY A 90 -10.95 14.39 -6.87
CA GLY A 90 -10.60 14.73 -8.25
C GLY A 90 -9.14 15.09 -8.46
N ALA A 91 -8.24 14.77 -7.53
CA ALA A 91 -6.83 15.06 -7.68
C ALA A 91 -6.16 14.21 -8.76
N LEU A 92 -5.30 14.84 -9.58
CA LEU A 92 -4.49 14.14 -10.57
C LEU A 92 -3.15 13.72 -9.93
N MET A 93 -2.98 12.42 -9.74
CA MET A 93 -1.76 11.84 -9.15
C MET A 93 -1.03 10.99 -10.19
N VAL A 94 0.21 11.32 -10.51
CA VAL A 94 0.96 10.67 -11.59
C VAL A 94 2.28 10.10 -11.10
N LEU A 95 2.72 9.00 -11.70
CA LEU A 95 4.08 8.48 -11.57
C LEU A 95 4.83 8.74 -12.87
N ASP A 96 6.00 9.37 -12.75
CA ASP A 96 6.92 9.59 -13.86
C ASP A 96 8.10 8.61 -13.75
N PRO A 97 8.18 7.59 -14.63
CA PRO A 97 9.23 6.57 -14.56
C PRO A 97 10.61 7.08 -15.01
N ALA A 98 10.67 8.27 -15.61
CA ALA A 98 11.92 8.92 -15.95
C ALA A 98 12.59 9.52 -14.71
N ILE A 99 11.80 9.90 -13.70
CA ILE A 99 12.31 10.42 -12.43
C ILE A 99 12.57 9.23 -11.52
N ARG A 100 13.83 9.04 -11.13
CA ARG A 100 14.25 7.85 -10.38
C ARG A 100 15.00 8.22 -9.13
N VAL A 101 14.80 7.42 -8.10
CA VAL A 101 15.50 7.56 -6.84
C VAL A 101 15.85 6.18 -6.29
N ALA A 102 17.10 6.01 -5.87
CA ALA A 102 17.53 4.78 -5.21
C ALA A 102 17.02 4.77 -3.77
N HIS A 103 16.33 3.70 -3.38
CA HIS A 103 15.86 3.53 -2.01
C HIS A 103 16.53 2.33 -1.36
N TRP A 104 17.29 2.61 -0.31
CA TRP A 104 17.88 1.58 0.53
C TRP A 104 16.89 1.23 1.63
N ARG A 105 16.43 -0.02 1.63
CA ARG A 105 15.55 -0.49 2.72
C ARG A 105 16.32 -0.45 4.04
N ALA A 106 15.89 0.42 4.94
CA ALA A 106 16.44 0.46 6.29
C ALA A 106 16.41 -0.95 6.93
N PRO A 107 17.53 -1.38 7.57
CA PRO A 107 17.66 -2.72 8.13
C PRO A 107 16.72 -2.96 9.33
N ARG A 108 16.24 -1.88 9.98
CA ARG A 108 15.29 -1.88 11.10
C ARG A 108 14.39 -0.64 11.03
N GLY A 109 13.18 -0.72 11.60
CA GLY A 109 12.22 0.40 11.62
C GLY A 109 10.94 0.15 10.81
N GLY A 110 10.01 1.11 10.91
CA GLY A 110 8.74 1.13 10.17
C GLY A 110 7.75 0.02 10.56
N LEU A 111 6.85 -0.33 9.63
CA LEU A 111 5.78 -1.33 9.83
C LEU A 111 6.28 -2.67 10.39
N ARG A 112 7.53 -3.04 10.13
CA ARG A 112 8.16 -4.29 10.60
C ARG A 112 8.30 -4.35 12.11
N VAL A 113 8.53 -3.20 12.77
CA VAL A 113 8.65 -3.12 14.23
C VAL A 113 7.29 -3.32 14.90
N HIS A 114 6.22 -2.85 14.26
CA HIS A 114 4.85 -2.98 14.76
C HIS A 114 4.12 -4.24 14.26
N GLY A 115 4.85 -5.19 13.66
CA GLY A 115 4.27 -6.44 13.15
C GLY A 115 3.36 -6.27 11.93
N ALA A 116 3.30 -5.09 11.34
CA ALA A 116 2.53 -4.80 10.14
C ALA A 116 3.30 -5.22 8.88
N ARG A 117 2.61 -5.89 7.94
CA ARG A 117 3.15 -6.33 6.63
C ARG A 117 4.37 -7.27 6.71
N VAL A 118 4.56 -7.98 7.82
CA VAL A 118 5.64 -8.97 8.01
C VAL A 118 5.50 -10.15 7.04
N ILE A 119 4.28 -10.61 6.82
CA ILE A 119 3.96 -11.62 5.82
C ILE A 119 3.38 -10.92 4.60
N THR A 120 4.03 -11.07 3.46
CA THR A 120 3.55 -10.54 2.17
C THR A 120 2.93 -11.64 1.32
N THR A 121 2.12 -11.25 0.33
CA THR A 121 1.56 -12.17 -0.68
C THR A 121 2.65 -13.00 -1.36
N ALA A 122 3.79 -12.39 -1.69
CA ALA A 122 4.93 -13.08 -2.29
C ALA A 122 5.48 -14.16 -1.35
N SER A 123 5.70 -13.84 -0.08
CA SER A 123 6.18 -14.81 0.92
C SER A 123 5.16 -15.93 1.18
N SER A 124 3.86 -15.60 1.18
CA SER A 124 2.76 -16.55 1.37
C SER A 124 2.67 -17.59 0.27
N ARG A 125 3.11 -17.26 -0.95
CA ARG A 125 3.10 -18.15 -2.12
C ARG A 125 4.30 -19.08 -2.21
N VAL A 126 5.36 -18.77 -1.46
CA VAL A 126 6.63 -19.55 -1.48
C VAL A 126 6.80 -20.36 -0.19
N ARG A 127 6.31 -19.88 0.96
CA ARG A 127 6.43 -20.59 2.24
C ARG A 127 5.09 -21.22 2.65
N LEU A 128 5.11 -22.47 3.13
CA LEU A 128 3.90 -23.22 3.49
C LEU A 128 3.15 -22.58 4.67
N SER A 129 3.88 -22.15 5.71
CA SER A 129 3.31 -21.60 6.95
C SER A 129 2.87 -20.13 6.86
N HIS A 130 3.34 -19.40 5.84
CA HIS A 130 3.00 -18.00 5.66
C HIS A 130 1.58 -17.86 5.10
N ARG A 131 0.80 -16.96 5.71
CA ARG A 131 -0.57 -16.61 5.33
C ARG A 131 -0.72 -15.10 5.36
N ASP A 132 -0.97 -14.52 4.20
CA ASP A 132 -1.19 -13.08 4.05
C ASP A 132 -2.64 -12.72 4.42
N VAL A 133 -2.88 -12.53 5.72
CA VAL A 133 -4.17 -12.10 6.27
C VAL A 133 -4.13 -10.58 6.46
N PRO A 134 -5.12 -9.83 5.93
CA PRO A 134 -5.13 -8.38 6.04
C PRO A 134 -5.27 -7.94 7.49
N SER A 135 -4.54 -6.88 7.82
CA SER A 135 -4.59 -6.22 9.12
C SER A 135 -5.93 -5.49 9.34
N ALA A 136 -6.21 -5.10 10.59
CA ALA A 136 -7.40 -4.30 10.92
C ALA A 136 -7.41 -2.97 10.15
N THR A 137 -6.26 -2.29 10.01
CA THR A 137 -6.17 -1.02 9.27
C THR A 137 -6.39 -1.19 7.76
N GLU A 138 -5.92 -2.30 7.17
CA GLU A 138 -6.24 -2.64 5.77
C GLU A 138 -7.73 -2.92 5.57
N LEU A 139 -8.37 -3.63 6.49
CA LEU A 139 -9.82 -3.85 6.43
C LEU A 139 -10.60 -2.55 6.65
N TYR A 140 -10.14 -1.68 7.55
CA TYR A 140 -10.72 -0.36 7.81
C TYR A 140 -10.69 0.51 6.55
N LEU A 141 -9.54 0.61 5.87
CA LEU A 141 -9.41 1.31 4.58
C LEU A 141 -10.44 0.82 3.57
N VAL A 142 -10.56 -0.50 3.42
CA VAL A 142 -11.47 -1.10 2.44
C VAL A 142 -12.92 -0.83 2.81
N MET A 143 -13.27 -0.91 4.09
CA MET A 143 -14.62 -0.63 4.57
C MET A 143 -15.00 0.85 4.43
N ARG A 144 -14.04 1.77 4.46
CA ARG A 144 -14.27 3.21 4.30
C ARG A 144 -14.57 3.60 2.86
N HIS A 145 -13.84 3.02 1.91
CA HIS A 145 -13.82 3.50 0.51
C HIS A 145 -14.47 2.55 -0.50
N PHE A 146 -14.77 1.31 -0.12
CA PHE A 146 -15.28 0.30 -1.04
C PHE A 146 -16.61 -0.28 -0.57
N THR A 147 -17.33 -0.86 -1.53
CA THR A 147 -18.63 -1.49 -1.28
C THR A 147 -18.48 -2.77 -0.44
N ALA A 148 -19.56 -3.15 0.25
CA ALA A 148 -19.62 -4.42 0.97
C ALA A 148 -19.36 -5.64 0.06
N ARG A 149 -19.68 -5.52 -1.24
CA ARG A 149 -19.36 -6.55 -2.25
C ARG A 149 -17.85 -6.66 -2.46
N GLN A 150 -17.17 -5.56 -2.72
CA GLN A 150 -15.70 -5.54 -2.90
C GLN A 150 -14.96 -6.01 -1.65
N LEU A 151 -15.48 -5.69 -0.45
CA LEU A 151 -14.95 -6.23 0.80
C LEU A 151 -15.05 -7.77 0.86
N ARG A 152 -16.17 -8.35 0.41
CA ARG A 152 -16.34 -9.82 0.33
C ARG A 152 -15.40 -10.43 -0.72
N GLU A 153 -15.30 -9.79 -1.89
CA GLU A 153 -14.42 -10.23 -2.97
C GLU A 153 -12.95 -10.23 -2.51
N MET A 154 -12.48 -9.17 -1.87
CA MET A 154 -11.13 -9.11 -1.31
C MET A 154 -10.89 -10.23 -0.29
N LYS A 155 -11.83 -10.50 0.62
CA LYS A 155 -11.68 -11.60 1.59
C LYS A 155 -11.50 -12.94 0.89
N TRP A 156 -12.33 -13.22 -0.12
CA TRP A 156 -12.20 -14.44 -0.91
C TRP A 156 -10.86 -14.50 -1.64
N GLN A 157 -10.45 -13.42 -2.30
CA GLN A 157 -9.15 -13.35 -2.98
C GLN A 157 -7.98 -13.60 -2.02
N ARG A 158 -8.04 -13.08 -0.78
CA ARG A 158 -7.01 -13.30 0.24
C ARG A 158 -7.01 -14.74 0.74
N VAL A 159 -8.17 -15.30 1.08
CA VAL A 159 -8.28 -16.71 1.52
C VAL A 159 -7.76 -17.66 0.44
N VAL A 160 -8.27 -17.54 -0.80
CA VAL A 160 -7.79 -18.34 -1.93
C VAL A 160 -6.31 -18.07 -2.19
N GLY A 161 -5.87 -16.81 -2.08
CA GLY A 161 -4.48 -16.41 -2.20
C GLY A 161 -3.54 -17.15 -1.26
N THR A 162 -3.96 -17.44 -0.02
CA THR A 162 -3.17 -18.24 0.94
C THR A 162 -3.00 -19.70 0.50
N MET A 163 -3.85 -20.22 -0.38
CA MET A 163 -3.78 -21.57 -0.94
C MET A 163 -2.98 -21.63 -2.24
N THR A 164 -2.75 -20.48 -2.90
CA THR A 164 -1.94 -20.43 -4.11
C THR A 164 -0.45 -20.56 -3.80
N GLY A 165 0.24 -21.48 -4.48
CA GLY A 165 1.68 -21.68 -4.39
C GLY A 165 2.37 -21.51 -5.74
N ARG A 166 3.62 -21.04 -5.75
CA ARG A 166 4.51 -21.08 -6.94
C ARG A 166 5.40 -22.32 -6.90
N GLY A 167 5.69 -22.93 -8.05
CA GLY A 167 6.59 -24.08 -8.16
C GLY A 167 5.97 -25.29 -8.85
N LYS A 168 6.57 -26.47 -8.65
CA LYS A 168 6.14 -27.76 -9.21
C LYS A 168 4.75 -28.18 -8.69
N TRP A 169 4.05 -29.03 -9.42
CA TRP A 169 2.68 -29.45 -9.09
C TRP A 169 2.55 -30.01 -7.65
N GLY A 170 3.48 -30.84 -7.21
CA GLY A 170 3.46 -31.43 -5.86
C GLY A 170 3.58 -30.39 -4.75
N TRP A 171 4.38 -29.33 -4.97
CA TRP A 171 4.47 -28.21 -4.03
C TRP A 171 3.16 -27.44 -3.93
N ARG A 172 2.46 -27.25 -5.06
CA ARG A 172 1.15 -26.59 -5.08
C ARG A 172 0.12 -27.41 -4.32
N LEU A 173 0.10 -28.73 -4.52
CA LEU A 173 -0.80 -29.63 -3.80
C LEU A 173 -0.52 -29.59 -2.29
N LEU A 174 0.75 -29.69 -1.89
CA LEU A 174 1.15 -29.58 -0.48
C LEU A 174 0.73 -28.24 0.13
N LYS A 175 0.90 -27.14 -0.61
CA LYS A 175 0.46 -25.81 -0.16
C LYS A 175 -1.05 -25.77 0.08
N VAL A 176 -1.86 -26.34 -0.81
CA VAL A 176 -3.31 -26.43 -0.65
C VAL A 176 -3.68 -27.24 0.59
N LEU A 177 -3.06 -28.41 0.79
CA LEU A 177 -3.33 -29.27 1.95
C LEU A 177 -3.02 -28.55 3.27
N VAL A 178 -1.82 -27.96 3.37
CA VAL A 178 -1.39 -27.22 4.57
C VAL A 178 -2.27 -26.00 4.82
N SER A 179 -2.58 -25.21 3.79
CA SER A 179 -3.43 -24.03 3.93
C SER A 179 -4.87 -24.39 4.29
N THR A 180 -5.39 -25.53 3.82
CA THR A 180 -6.70 -26.06 4.21
C THR A 180 -6.71 -26.43 5.70
N ALA A 181 -5.68 -27.10 6.19
CA ALA A 181 -5.54 -27.42 7.62
C ALA A 181 -5.51 -26.15 8.50
N TYR A 182 -4.90 -25.07 8.02
CA TYR A 182 -4.87 -23.78 8.70
C TYR A 182 -6.08 -22.87 8.43
N LEU A 183 -7.04 -23.30 7.62
CA LEU A 183 -8.19 -22.48 7.23
C LEU A 183 -9.01 -21.99 8.44
N PRO A 184 -9.32 -22.81 9.46
CA PRO A 184 -10.08 -22.35 10.62
C PRO A 184 -9.41 -21.17 11.34
N ASN A 185 -8.10 -21.27 11.57
CA ASN A 185 -7.30 -20.20 12.18
C ASN A 185 -7.27 -18.95 11.29
N THR A 186 -7.15 -19.12 9.98
CA THR A 186 -7.16 -18.02 9.00
C THR A 186 -8.49 -17.26 9.05
N LEU A 187 -9.61 -17.98 9.06
CA LEU A 187 -10.95 -17.39 9.17
C LEU A 187 -11.18 -16.71 10.51
N TRP A 188 -10.67 -17.28 11.60
CA TRP A 188 -10.72 -16.66 12.93
C TRP A 188 -9.97 -15.33 12.96
N GLN A 189 -8.72 -15.27 12.46
CA GLN A 189 -7.95 -14.02 12.37
C GLN A 189 -8.66 -12.96 11.51
N PHE A 190 -9.27 -13.37 10.40
CA PHE A 190 -10.07 -12.49 9.56
C PHE A 190 -11.25 -11.87 10.32
N ARG A 191 -11.99 -12.69 11.07
CA ARG A 191 -13.14 -12.23 11.86
C ARG A 191 -12.69 -11.27 12.95
N GLU A 192 -11.59 -11.57 13.63
CA GLU A 192 -11.05 -10.71 14.68
C GLU A 192 -10.57 -9.37 14.13
N ASN A 193 -9.78 -9.37 13.05
CA ASN A 193 -9.33 -8.12 12.41
C ASN A 193 -10.51 -7.32 11.86
N GLN A 194 -11.56 -7.98 11.35
CA GLN A 194 -12.76 -7.30 10.89
C GLN A 194 -13.55 -6.68 12.04
N ARG A 195 -13.62 -7.34 13.20
CA ARG A 195 -14.24 -6.78 14.41
C ARG A 195 -13.52 -5.50 14.83
N ARG A 196 -12.19 -5.53 14.86
CA ARG A 196 -11.36 -4.35 15.17
C ARG A 196 -11.55 -3.23 14.15
N ALA A 197 -11.56 -3.55 12.85
CA ALA A 197 -11.83 -2.57 11.79
C ALA A 197 -13.22 -1.93 11.93
N ARG A 198 -14.25 -2.68 12.35
CA ARG A 198 -15.58 -2.14 12.66
C ARG A 198 -15.57 -1.20 13.86
N GLN A 199 -14.82 -1.53 14.90
CA GLN A 199 -14.63 -0.63 16.06
C GLN A 199 -13.94 0.66 15.63
N MET A 200 -12.92 0.57 14.75
CA MET A 200 -12.26 1.75 14.20
C MET A 200 -13.24 2.67 13.45
N LEU A 201 -14.22 2.13 12.71
CA LEU A 201 -15.25 2.96 12.03
C LEU A 201 -16.14 3.75 12.98
N SER A 202 -16.26 3.36 14.26
CA SER A 202 -17.00 4.16 15.25
C SER A 202 -16.16 5.29 15.86
N GLU A 203 -14.83 5.24 15.73
CA GLU A 203 -13.91 6.20 16.34
C GLU A 203 -13.24 7.15 15.33
N PHE A 204 -13.05 6.67 14.11
CA PHE A 204 -12.34 7.31 13.00
C PHE A 204 -13.29 7.54 11.81
N PRO A 205 -12.98 8.46 10.88
CA PRO A 205 -11.70 9.13 10.67
C PRO A 205 -11.41 10.24 11.69
N ARG A 206 -10.13 10.39 12.06
CA ARG A 206 -9.61 11.58 12.75
C ARG A 206 -8.49 12.15 11.90
N ILE A 207 -8.88 12.99 10.96
CA ILE A 207 -7.97 13.58 9.98
C ILE A 207 -7.74 15.05 10.36
N PRO A 208 -6.50 15.45 10.68
CA PRO A 208 -6.20 16.85 10.84
C PRO A 208 -6.25 17.56 9.48
N MET A 209 -6.77 18.78 9.47
CA MET A 209 -6.78 19.63 8.29
C MET A 209 -5.52 20.48 8.25
N LEU A 210 -5.03 20.77 7.05
CA LEU A 210 -3.98 21.75 6.87
C LEU A 210 -4.57 23.14 7.20
N ILE A 211 -4.17 23.74 8.32
CA ILE A 211 -4.63 25.09 8.67
C ILE A 211 -3.91 26.06 7.74
N GLY A 212 -4.68 26.86 6.99
CA GLY A 212 -4.14 27.92 6.16
C GLY A 212 -3.55 29.02 7.02
N HIS A 213 -2.23 29.18 6.98
CA HIS A 213 -1.59 30.49 7.15
C HIS A 213 -1.61 31.21 5.80
#